data_AF-A0AB35IH66-F1
#
_entry.id   AF-A0AB35IH66-F1
#
_cell.length_a   1.000
_cell.length_b   1.000
_cell.length_c   1.000
_cell.angle_alpha   90.00
_cell.angle_beta   90.00
_cell.angle_gamma   90.00
#
_symmetry.space_group_name_H-M   'P 1'
#
loop_
_entity.id
_entity.type
_entity.pdbx_description
1 polymer ?
#
loop_
_entity_poly.entity_id
_entity_poly.type
_entity_poly.pdbx_seq_one_letter_code
_entity_poly.pdbx_strand_id
1 'polypeptide(L)' 'MMTAKEMFEELGWKKVYGSQCSIIYERGFRTCSFIKKNEKEVAVDSSGHISMNMLKAINQQCKELGWI' A
#
# COMPACT_ATOMS: atom_id res chain seq x y z
N MET A 1 -4.27 -17.34 1.43
CA MET A 1 -3.61 -16.17 2.07
C MET A 1 -4.37 -14.95 1.61
N MET A 2 -4.61 -13.98 2.48
CA MET A 2 -5.28 -12.74 2.09
C MET A 2 -4.42 -11.93 1.13
N THR A 3 -5.06 -11.24 0.20
CA THR A 3 -4.45 -10.22 -0.64
C THR A 3 -4.15 -8.97 0.18
N ALA A 4 -3.20 -8.15 -0.27
CA ALA A 4 -2.90 -6.88 0.37
C ALA A 4 -4.13 -5.97 0.44
N LYS A 5 -4.93 -5.97 -0.62
CA LYS A 5 -6.19 -5.20 -0.68
C LYS A 5 -7.12 -5.61 0.46
N GLU A 6 -7.38 -6.90 0.64
CA GLU A 6 -8.23 -7.40 1.73
C GLU A 6 -7.66 -7.04 3.11
N MET A 7 -6.33 -7.13 3.29
CA MET A 7 -5.68 -6.72 4.54
C MET A 7 -5.83 -5.21 4.83
N PHE A 8 -5.77 -4.37 3.81
CA PHE A 8 -6.03 -2.93 3.94
C PHE A 8 -7.51 -2.67 4.29
N GLU A 9 -8.44 -3.36 3.63
CA GLU A 9 -9.88 -3.23 3.86
C GLU A 9 -10.27 -3.64 5.30
N GLU A 10 -9.71 -4.72 5.85
CA GLU A 10 -9.91 -5.09 7.26
C GLU A 10 -9.42 -4.03 8.25
N LEU A 11 -8.39 -3.27 7.88
CA LEU A 11 -7.85 -2.16 8.68
C LEU A 11 -8.62 -0.84 8.47
N GLY A 12 -9.69 -0.87 7.68
CA GLY A 12 -10.55 0.28 7.37
C GLY A 12 -9.99 1.21 6.29
N TRP A 13 -8.98 0.76 5.53
CA TRP A 13 -8.46 1.52 4.39
C TRP A 13 -9.20 1.16 3.12
N LYS A 14 -9.39 2.13 2.23
CA LYS A 14 -10.05 1.94 0.94
C LYS A 14 -9.08 2.25 -0.18
N LYS A 15 -8.99 1.37 -1.17
CA LYS A 15 -8.22 1.66 -2.39
C LYS A 15 -8.98 2.72 -3.20
N VAL A 16 -8.35 3.88 -3.41
CA VAL A 16 -8.96 5.01 -4.14
C VAL A 16 -8.33 5.23 -5.51
N TYR A 17 -7.13 4.70 -5.73
CA TYR A 17 -6.44 4.81 -7.01
C TYR A 17 -5.60 3.57 -7.30
N GLY A 18 -5.49 3.23 -8.58
CA GLY A 18 -4.62 2.15 -9.06
C GLY A 18 -4.26 2.33 -10.53
N SER A 19 -2.97 2.36 -10.82
CA SER A 19 -2.38 2.36 -12.16
C SER A 19 -1.11 1.51 -12.17
N GLN A 20 -0.44 1.44 -13.32
CA GLN A 20 0.84 0.73 -13.44
C GLN A 20 1.96 1.34 -12.60
N CYS A 21 1.87 2.63 -12.28
CA CYS A 21 2.91 3.37 -11.57
C CYS A 21 2.53 3.72 -10.14
N SER A 22 1.26 3.60 -9.75
CA SER A 22 0.84 3.96 -8.39
C SER A 22 -0.39 3.22 -7.90
N ILE A 23 -0.40 2.87 -6.61
CA ILE A 23 -1.59 2.39 -5.87
C ILE A 23 -1.73 3.26 -4.63
N ILE A 24 -2.95 3.75 -4.35
CA ILE A 24 -3.22 4.60 -3.18
C ILE A 24 -4.39 4.04 -2.40
N TYR A 25 -4.18 3.91 -1.09
CA TYR A 25 -5.20 3.61 -0.09
C TYR A 25 -5.43 4.82 0.81
N GLU A 26 -6.69 5.05 1.19
CA GLU A 26 -7.11 6.14 2.08
C GLU A 26 -7.86 5.64 3.31
N ARG A 27 -7.67 6.33 4.44
CA ARG A 27 -8.45 6.15 5.66
C ARG A 27 -8.60 7.49 6.38
N GLY A 28 -9.77 8.11 6.22
CA GLY A 28 -10.01 9.48 6.68
C GLY A 28 -9.07 10.44 5.94
N PHE A 29 -8.30 11.25 6.67
CA PHE A 29 -7.31 12.18 6.09
C PHE A 29 -5.92 11.54 5.88
N ARG A 30 -5.80 10.21 6.01
CA ARG A 30 -4.53 9.48 5.86
C ARG A 30 -4.47 8.74 4.53
N THR A 31 -3.26 8.62 4.00
CA THR A 31 -2.94 7.95 2.74
C THR A 31 -1.80 6.96 2.95
N CYS A 32 -1.82 5.90 2.15
CA CYS A 32 -0.72 4.97 1.95
C CYS A 32 -0.56 4.75 0.45
N SER A 33 0.59 5.14 -0.09
CA SER A 33 0.85 5.18 -1.52
C SER A 33 2.01 4.25 -1.86
N PHE A 34 1.83 3.42 -2.88
CA PHE A 34 2.87 2.59 -3.47
C PHE A 34 3.21 3.21 -4.81
N ILE A 35 4.45 3.67 -4.99
CA ILE A 35 4.86 4.50 -6.12
C ILE A 35 6.03 3.81 -6.83
N LYS A 36 5.86 3.51 -8.12
CA LYS A 36 6.94 3.12 -9.02
C LYS A 36 7.35 4.34 -9.83
N LYS A 37 8.49 4.95 -9.48
CA LYS A 37 9.03 6.12 -10.19
C LYS A 37 9.67 5.71 -11.51
N ASN A 38 10.43 4.61 -11.49
CA ASN A 38 11.04 3.98 -12.66
C ASN A 38 11.30 2.49 -12.36
N GLU A 39 12.00 1.77 -13.25
CA GLU A 39 12.28 0.34 -13.08
C GLU A 39 13.19 0.00 -11.89
N LYS A 40 13.99 0.95 -11.42
CA LYS A 40 14.98 0.76 -10.35
C LYS A 40 14.60 1.43 -9.04
N GLU A 41 13.58 2.27 -9.05
CA GLU A 41 13.17 3.08 -7.90
C GLU A 41 11.67 2.94 -7.63
N VAL A 42 11.37 2.29 -6.51
CA VAL A 42 10.04 2.12 -5.94
C VAL A 42 10.02 2.67 -4.52
N ALA A 43 8.86 3.16 -4.08
CA ALA A 43 8.69 3.71 -2.75
C ALA A 43 7.30 3.37 -2.18
N VAL A 44 7.23 3.28 -0.86
CA VAL A 44 5.98 3.31 -0.11
C VAL A 44 5.99 4.56 0.74
N ASP A 45 4.98 5.41 0.57
CA ASP A 45 4.80 6.63 1.36
C ASP A 45 3.54 6.51 2.22
N SER A 46 3.59 7.00 3.44
CA SER A 46 2.41 7.06 4.32
C SER A 46 2.37 8.39 5.05
N SER A 47 1.20 9.02 5.04
CA SER A 47 1.01 10.31 5.71
C SER A 47 0.84 10.19 7.23
N GLY A 48 1.11 9.04 7.86
CA GLY A 48 0.97 8.84 9.30
C GLY A 48 1.76 7.65 9.84
N HIS A 49 1.51 7.31 11.11
CA HIS A 49 2.17 6.18 11.76
C HIS A 49 1.77 4.85 11.11
N ILE A 50 2.75 4.00 10.86
CA ILE A 50 2.55 2.64 10.36
C ILE A 50 2.46 1.70 11.57
N SER A 51 1.27 1.16 11.83
CA SER A 51 1.10 0.10 12.82
C SER A 51 1.66 -1.22 12.31
N MET A 52 1.91 -2.19 13.20
CA MET A 52 2.41 -3.51 12.79
C MET A 52 1.49 -4.23 11.80
N ASN A 53 0.17 -4.10 11.94
CA ASN A 53 -0.77 -4.72 10.99
C ASN A 53 -0.75 -4.00 9.63
N MET A 54 -0.62 -2.67 9.63
CA MET A 54 -0.45 -1.91 8.40
C MET A 54 0.88 -2.26 7.71
N LEU A 55 1.97 -2.43 8.47
CA LEU A 55 3.26 -2.87 7.94
C LEU A 55 3.15 -4.25 7.26
N LYS A 56 2.40 -5.19 7.85
CA LYS A 56 2.13 -6.49 7.23
C LYS A 56 1.36 -6.34 5.90
N ALA A 57 0.34 -5.48 5.86
CA ALA A 57 -0.41 -5.19 4.63
C ALA A 57 0.47 -4.51 3.56
N ILE A 58 1.34 -3.58 3.95
CA ILE A 58 2.33 -2.94 3.08
C ILE A 58 3.28 -3.99 2.50
N ASN A 59 3.85 -4.85 3.34
CA ASN A 59 4.76 -5.90 2.88
C ASN A 59 4.06 -6.88 1.93
N GLN A 60 2.80 -7.22 2.21
CA GLN A 60 2.01 -8.06 1.29
C GLN A 60 1.79 -7.36 -0.06
N GLN A 61 1.49 -6.06 -0.07
CA GLN A 61 1.35 -5.30 -1.32
C GLN A 61 2.67 -5.23 -2.09
N CYS A 62 3.80 -5.04 -1.40
CA CYS A 62 5.12 -5.03 -2.01
C CYS A 62 5.47 -6.40 -2.63
N LYS A 63 5.13 -7.53 -1.97
CA LYS A 63 5.28 -8.87 -2.54
C LYS A 63 4.44 -9.08 -3.79
N GLU A 64 3.19 -8.66 -3.77
CA GLU A 64 2.29 -8.73 -4.94
C GLU A 64 2.79 -7.88 -6.12
N LEU A 65 3.49 -6.78 -5.83
CA LEU A 65 4.13 -5.93 -6.83
C LEU A 65 5.52 -6.43 -7.26
N GLY A 66 6.05 -7.48 -6.63
CA GLY A 66 7.38 -8.02 -6.87
C GLY A 66 8.52 -7.10 -6.42
N TRP A 67 8.29 -6.26 -5.41
CA TRP A 67 9.28 -5.32 -4.88
C TRP A 67 10.16 -5.92 -3.78
N ILE A 68 9.65 -6.93 -3.07
CA ILE A 68 10.34 -7.73 -2.03
C ILE A 68 9.86 -9.18 -2.03
#